data_AF-A0A060BZ40-F1
#
_entry.id   AF-A0A060BZ40-F1
#
_cell.length_a   1.000
_cell.length_b   1.000
_cell.length_c   1.000
_cell.angle_alpha   90.00
_cell.angle_beta   90.00
_cell.angle_gamma   90.00
#
_symmetry.space_group_name_H-M   'P 1'
#
loop_
_entity.id
_entity.type
_entity.pdbx_description
1 polymer ?
#
loop_
_entity_poly.entity_id
_entity_poly.type
_entity_poly.pdbx_seq_one_letter_code
_entity_poly.pdbx_strand_id
1 'polypeptide(L)'
;FSIQIISSKYPQNFIGPAVSYITTLPATMSSEDTMAAKELEDFYSFSQMEVAVKGKIPRYFEKELENNKIYVVQEPEDEKILSEGTANYLGVNWYCTTIVESKPEKCNGVIFEE
;
A
#
# COMPACT_ATOMS: atom_id res chain seq x y z
N PHE A 1 -8.79 -7.68 -15.18
CA PHE A 1 -9.16 -7.86 -16.60
C PHE A 1 -7.97 -7.78 -17.57
N SER A 2 -7.21 -6.67 -17.65
CA SER A 2 -6.11 -6.53 -18.64
C SER A 2 -5.01 -7.60 -18.52
N ILE A 3 -4.60 -7.92 -17.29
CA ILE A 3 -3.58 -8.93 -17.02
C ILE A 3 -4.04 -10.30 -17.53
N GLN A 4 -5.27 -10.72 -17.23
CA GLN A 4 -5.84 -11.99 -17.70
C GLN A 4 -5.81 -12.11 -19.23
N ILE A 5 -6.20 -11.05 -19.94
CA ILE A 5 -6.22 -11.04 -21.40
C ILE A 5 -4.81 -11.24 -21.97
N ILE A 6 -3.84 -10.51 -21.44
CA ILE A 6 -2.46 -10.57 -21.92
C ILE A 6 -1.84 -11.92 -21.59
N SER A 7 -2.03 -12.43 -20.37
CA SER A 7 -1.55 -13.76 -19.97
C SER A 7 -2.16 -14.88 -20.83
N SER A 8 -3.44 -14.75 -21.23
CA SER A 8 -4.09 -15.72 -22.12
C SER A 8 -3.59 -15.65 -23.56
N LYS A 9 -3.44 -14.44 -24.12
CA LYS A 9 -3.03 -14.26 -25.53
C LYS A 9 -1.52 -14.38 -25.75
N TYR A 10 -0.73 -13.98 -24.77
CA TYR A 10 0.73 -13.88 -24.85
C TYR A 10 1.37 -14.47 -23.57
N PRO A 11 1.33 -15.80 -23.38
CA PRO A 11 1.71 -16.44 -22.12
C PRO A 11 3.20 -16.30 -21.76
N GLN A 12 4.06 -15.91 -22.71
CA GLN A 12 5.49 -15.68 -22.47
C GLN A 12 5.80 -14.23 -22.09
N ASN A 13 4.80 -13.33 -22.12
CA ASN A 13 4.99 -11.93 -21.85
C ASN A 13 4.84 -11.63 -20.35
N PHE A 14 5.61 -10.65 -19.90
CA PHE A 14 5.55 -10.10 -18.56
C PHE A 14 4.67 -8.84 -18.55
N ILE A 15 3.76 -8.74 -17.58
CA ILE A 15 2.83 -7.64 -17.39
C ILE A 15 2.52 -7.42 -15.91
N GLY A 16 2.44 -6.15 -15.53
CA GLY A 16 1.88 -5.73 -14.25
C GLY A 16 1.93 -4.22 -14.08
N PRO A 17 1.46 -3.72 -12.92
CA PRO A 17 1.43 -2.29 -12.65
C PRO A 17 2.82 -1.73 -12.36
N ALA A 18 2.94 -0.41 -12.49
CA ALA A 18 4.04 0.35 -11.92
C ALA A 18 3.56 1.02 -10.63
N VAL A 19 4.06 0.57 -9.48
CA VAL A 19 3.69 1.09 -8.16
C VAL A 19 4.70 2.17 -7.75
N SER A 20 4.19 3.28 -7.21
CA SER A 20 5.05 4.29 -6.60
C SER A 20 5.47 3.81 -5.22
N TYR A 21 6.76 3.52 -5.06
CA TYR A 21 7.28 3.00 -3.80
C TYR A 21 7.84 4.13 -2.95
N ILE A 22 7.06 4.53 -1.95
CA ILE A 22 7.49 5.51 -0.96
C ILE A 22 8.30 4.81 0.13
N THR A 23 9.60 4.60 -0.11
CA THR A 23 10.47 3.98 0.89
C THR A 23 10.57 4.87 2.12
N THR A 24 10.05 4.40 3.25
CA THR A 24 10.02 5.18 4.49
C THR A 24 11.17 4.81 5.41
N LEU A 25 11.71 5.80 6.14
CA LEU A 25 12.67 5.59 7.21
C LEU A 25 12.16 6.30 8.47
N PRO A 26 12.32 5.72 9.67
CA PRO A 26 11.94 6.40 10.90
C PRO A 26 12.88 7.58 11.18
N ALA A 27 12.34 8.64 11.77
CA ALA A 27 13.09 9.83 12.17
C ALA A 27 14.09 9.53 13.29
N THR A 28 13.74 8.64 14.21
CA THR A 28 14.60 8.18 15.31
C THR A 28 14.61 6.65 15.44
N MET A 29 15.33 6.12 16.42
CA MET A 29 15.32 4.68 16.75
C MET A 29 14.17 4.28 17.70
N SER A 30 13.18 5.16 17.91
CA SER A 30 12.03 4.85 18.74
C SER A 30 11.15 3.78 18.08
N SER A 31 10.46 3.00 18.91
CA SER A 31 9.47 2.02 18.44
C SER A 31 8.32 2.71 17.72
N GLU A 32 7.95 3.90 18.18
CA GLU A 32 6.86 4.70 17.69
C GLU A 32 7.13 5.21 16.26
N ASP A 33 8.32 5.77 16.01
CA ASP A 33 8.69 6.24 14.66
C ASP A 33 8.88 5.06 13.69
N THR A 34 9.41 3.94 14.19
CA THR A 34 9.56 2.71 13.40
C THR A 34 8.19 2.19 12.96
N MET A 35 7.22 2.15 13.87
CA MET A 35 5.85 1.74 13.55
C MET A 35 5.19 2.71 12.58
N ALA A 36 5.30 4.02 12.82
CA ALA A 36 4.70 5.04 11.95
C ALA A 36 5.27 4.99 10.52
N ALA A 37 6.59 4.79 10.37
CA ALA A 37 7.20 4.58 9.06
C ALA A 37 6.62 3.33 8.38
N LYS A 38 6.58 2.20 9.09
CA LYS A 38 6.09 0.92 8.57
C LYS A 38 4.62 1.00 8.14
N GLU A 39 3.75 1.59 8.96
CA GLU A 39 2.33 1.77 8.67
C GLU A 39 2.12 2.62 7.40
N LEU A 40 2.92 3.69 7.24
CA LEU A 40 2.86 4.53 6.04
C LEU A 40 3.28 3.75 4.78
N GLU A 41 4.37 3.00 4.86
CA GLU A 41 4.87 2.17 3.74
C GLU A 41 3.88 1.06 3.38
N ASP A 42 3.29 0.41 4.39
CA ASP A 42 2.27 -0.62 4.22
C ASP A 42 1.01 -0.07 3.57
N PHE A 43 0.53 1.08 4.03
CA PHE A 43 -0.69 1.69 3.52
C PHE A 43 -0.55 2.13 2.05
N TYR A 44 0.55 2.79 1.70
CA TYR A 44 0.72 3.38 0.36
C TYR A 44 1.34 2.43 -0.66
N SER A 45 2.28 1.56 -0.25
CA SER A 45 3.07 0.77 -1.19
C SER A 45 2.73 -0.71 -1.11
N PHE A 46 2.91 -1.35 0.05
CA PHE A 46 2.76 -2.81 0.12
C PHE A 46 1.32 -3.27 -0.08
N SER A 47 0.32 -2.52 0.40
CA SER A 47 -1.09 -2.85 0.16
C SER A 47 -1.38 -3.03 -1.35
N GLN A 48 -0.89 -2.10 -2.17
CA GLN A 48 -1.08 -2.10 -3.61
C GLN A 48 -0.27 -3.20 -4.30
N MET A 49 0.99 -3.39 -3.90
CA MET A 49 1.86 -4.43 -4.44
C MET A 49 1.30 -5.83 -4.13
N GLU A 50 0.84 -6.05 -2.90
CA GLU A 50 0.25 -7.31 -2.48
C GLU A 50 -1.06 -7.61 -3.21
N VAL A 51 -1.95 -6.62 -3.37
CA VAL A 51 -3.16 -6.81 -4.20
C VAL A 51 -2.78 -7.18 -5.63
N ALA A 52 -1.80 -6.49 -6.22
CA ALA A 52 -1.38 -6.73 -7.61
C ALA A 52 -0.77 -8.12 -7.83
N VAL A 53 0.02 -8.62 -6.87
CA VAL A 53 0.78 -9.88 -7.03
C VAL A 53 0.03 -11.08 -6.44
N LYS A 54 -0.68 -10.90 -5.32
CA LYS A 54 -1.39 -11.98 -4.61
C LYS A 54 -2.88 -12.03 -4.94
N GLY A 55 -3.44 -10.98 -5.53
CA GLY A 55 -4.86 -10.94 -5.91
C GLY A 55 -5.81 -10.93 -4.72
N LYS A 56 -5.36 -10.44 -3.57
CA LYS A 56 -6.14 -10.35 -2.32
C LYS A 56 -5.83 -9.06 -1.59
N ILE A 57 -6.85 -8.45 -1.00
CA ILE A 57 -6.70 -7.29 -0.14
C ILE A 57 -6.09 -7.76 1.20
N PRO A 58 -4.93 -7.22 1.62
CA PRO A 58 -4.32 -7.62 2.88
C PRO A 58 -5.16 -7.21 4.08
N ARG A 59 -5.28 -8.11 5.07
CA ARG A 59 -6.06 -7.86 6.29
C ARG A 59 -5.61 -6.62 7.07
N TYR A 60 -4.32 -6.30 7.08
CA TYR A 60 -3.83 -5.08 7.75
C TYR A 60 -4.38 -3.81 7.07
N PHE A 61 -4.48 -3.84 5.73
CA PHE A 61 -4.98 -2.70 4.97
C PHE A 61 -6.49 -2.54 5.15
N GLU A 62 -7.25 -3.64 5.13
CA GLU A 62 -8.67 -3.61 5.49
C GLU A 62 -8.88 -3.02 6.88
N LYS A 63 -8.05 -3.44 7.85
CA LYS A 63 -8.14 -2.94 9.21
C LYS A 63 -7.83 -1.45 9.30
N GLU A 64 -6.86 -0.98 8.54
CA GLU A 64 -6.49 0.43 8.47
C GLU A 64 -7.58 1.28 7.82
N LEU A 65 -8.25 0.78 6.78
CA LEU A 65 -9.43 1.43 6.21
C LEU A 65 -10.58 1.52 7.22
N GLU A 66 -10.86 0.44 7.96
CA GLU A 66 -11.86 0.45 9.04
C GLU A 66 -11.53 1.49 10.13
N ASN A 67 -10.29 1.54 10.60
CA ASN A 67 -9.82 2.49 11.61
C ASN A 67 -10.02 3.94 11.14
N ASN A 68 -9.77 4.19 9.86
CA ASN A 68 -9.97 5.49 9.21
C ASN A 68 -11.43 5.76 8.80
N LYS A 69 -12.37 4.85 9.11
CA LYS A 69 -13.79 4.94 8.73
C LYS A 69 -14.01 5.05 7.21
N ILE A 70 -13.13 4.41 6.45
CA ILE A 70 -13.20 4.30 4.99
C ILE A 70 -13.82 2.95 4.67
N TYR A 71 -14.94 2.97 3.94
CA TYR A 71 -15.65 1.77 3.53
C TYR A 71 -15.55 1.60 2.02
N VAL A 72 -14.91 0.53 1.59
CA VAL A 72 -14.83 0.14 0.18
C VAL A 72 -15.95 -0.84 -0.09
N VAL A 73 -16.84 -0.51 -1.03
CA VAL A 73 -17.88 -1.42 -1.49
C VAL A 73 -17.21 -2.52 -2.32
N GLN A 74 -17.43 -3.78 -1.96
CA GLN A 74 -16.95 -4.95 -2.70
C GLN A 74 -18.15 -5.77 -3.15
N GLU A 75 -18.18 -6.12 -4.43
CA GLU A 75 -19.15 -7.04 -5.00
C GLU A 75 -18.64 -8.49 -4.86
N PRO A 76 -19.52 -9.50 -4.83
CA PRO A 76 -19.12 -10.91 -4.69
C PRO A 76 -18.14 -11.40 -5.78
N GLU A 77 -18.11 -10.72 -6.93
CA GLU A 77 -17.26 -11.06 -8.07
C GLU A 77 -15.83 -10.51 -7.94
N ASP A 78 -15.61 -9.50 -7.09
CA ASP A 78 -14.34 -8.78 -6.99
C ASP A 78 -13.20 -9.69 -6.49
N GLU A 79 -13.47 -10.54 -5.50
CA GLU A 79 -12.46 -11.48 -4.97
C GLU A 79 -11.97 -12.44 -6.07
N LYS A 80 -12.88 -12.90 -6.93
CA LYS A 80 -12.54 -13.74 -8.07
C LYS A 80 -11.73 -12.97 -9.11
N ILE A 81 -12.12 -11.75 -9.43
CA ILE A 81 -11.43 -10.90 -10.41
C ILE A 81 -10.00 -10.59 -9.96
N LEU A 82 -9.80 -10.29 -8.67
CA LEU A 82 -8.48 -10.01 -8.11
C LEU A 82 -7.60 -11.27 -8.10
N SER A 83 -8.13 -12.40 -7.64
CA SER A 83 -7.35 -13.65 -7.55
C SER A 83 -6.94 -14.20 -8.92
N GLU A 84 -7.78 -14.05 -9.95
CA GLU A 84 -7.44 -14.43 -11.32
C GLU A 84 -6.60 -13.35 -12.04
N GLY A 85 -6.49 -12.14 -11.49
CA GLY A 85 -5.90 -10.96 -12.11
C GLY A 85 -4.47 -10.64 -11.68
N THR A 86 -3.69 -11.62 -11.25
CA THR A 86 -2.37 -11.41 -10.64
C THR A 86 -1.25 -11.11 -11.64
N ALA A 87 -0.44 -10.10 -11.33
CA ALA A 87 0.68 -9.67 -12.13
C ALA A 87 1.86 -10.65 -12.05
N ASN A 88 2.56 -10.87 -13.17
CA ASN A 88 3.81 -11.64 -13.23
C ASN A 88 5.06 -10.74 -13.34
N TYR A 89 4.87 -9.42 -13.31
CA TYR A 89 5.91 -8.40 -13.26
C TYR A 89 5.44 -7.26 -12.36
N LEU A 90 6.36 -6.61 -11.65
CA LEU A 90 6.05 -5.45 -10.83
C LEU A 90 7.03 -4.34 -11.18
N GLY A 91 6.52 -3.26 -11.78
CA GLY A 91 7.29 -2.03 -11.97
C GLY A 91 7.32 -1.25 -10.66
N VAL A 92 8.48 -0.69 -10.33
CA VAL A 92 8.64 0.16 -9.15
C VAL A 92 9.13 1.53 -9.57
N ASN A 93 8.32 2.55 -9.34
CA ASN A 93 8.71 3.94 -9.51
C ASN A 93 9.30 4.41 -8.18
N TRP A 94 10.63 4.57 -8.14
CA TRP A 94 11.37 4.96 -6.94
C TRP A 94 12.22 6.20 -7.22
N TYR A 95 12.13 7.18 -6.34
CA TYR A 95 12.81 8.48 -6.49
C TYR A 95 13.69 8.82 -5.29
N CYS A 96 13.13 8.78 -4.08
CA CYS A 96 13.83 9.10 -2.85
C CYS A 96 13.16 8.42 -1.64
N THR A 97 13.82 8.49 -0.49
CA THR A 97 13.27 8.06 0.79
C THR A 97 12.48 9.18 1.47
N THR A 98 11.53 8.80 2.33
CA THR A 98 10.74 9.71 3.17
C THR A 98 11.07 9.46 4.64
N ILE A 99 11.43 10.50 5.39
CA ILE A 99 11.60 10.40 6.85
C ILE A 99 10.25 10.59 7.52
N VAL A 100 9.90 9.68 8.45
CA VAL A 100 8.61 9.66 9.14
C VAL A 100 8.83 9.73 10.65
N GLU A 101 8.12 10.63 11.31
CA GLU A 101 8.08 10.77 12.77
C GLU A 101 6.66 10.48 13.24
N SER A 102 6.55 9.75 14.35
CA SER A 102 5.27 9.49 15.00
C SER A 102 4.70 10.79 15.58
N LYS A 103 3.42 11.07 15.33
CA LYS A 103 2.76 12.21 15.98
C LYS A 103 2.44 11.85 17.43
N PRO A 104 2.88 12.63 18.43
CA PRO A 104 2.40 12.43 19.79
C PRO A 104 0.89 12.70 19.86
N GLU A 105 0.13 11.80 20.46
CA GLU A 105 -1.28 12.05 20.79
C GLU A 105 -1.36 13.23 21.79
N LYS A 106 -1.86 14.37 21.29
CA LYS A 106 -2.15 15.65 22.00
C LYS A 106 -0.95 16.56 22.31
N CYS A 107 -0.67 17.50 21.41
CA CYS A 107 -0.36 18.86 21.87
C CYS A 107 -1.67 19.55 22.29
N ASN A 108 -2.06 19.40 23.56
CA ASN A 108 -2.96 20.34 24.20
C ASN A 108 -2.19 21.66 24.41
N GLY A 109 -2.31 22.57 23.46
CA GLY A 109 -1.69 23.90 23.56
C GLY A 109 -0.98 24.24 22.27
N VAL A 110 -1.64 25.03 21.44
CA VAL A 110 -0.99 25.77 20.37
C VAL A 110 -0.14 26.84 21.05
N ILE A 111 1.19 26.73 20.96
CA ILE A 111 2.07 27.90 21.11
C ILE A 111 2.51 28.23 19.68
N PHE A 112 1.95 29.31 19.15
CA PHE A 112 2.56 29.99 18.02
C PHE A 112 3.74 30.79 18.60
N GLU A 113 4.96 30.51 18.16
CA GLU A 113 6.06 31.48 18.28
C GLU A 113 6.30 32.07 16.88
N GLU A 114 6.25 33.40 16.80
CA GLU A 114 6.68 34.23 15.67
C GLU A 114 8.20 34.22 15.49
#